data_AF-A0A9D5B3D5-F1
#
_entry.id   AF-A0A9D5B3D5-F1
#
_cell.length_a   1.000
_cell.length_b   1.000
_cell.length_c   1.000
_cell.angle_alpha   90.00
_cell.angle_beta   90.00
_cell.angle_gamma   90.00
#
_symmetry.space_group_name_H-M   'P 1'
#
loop_
_entity.id
_entity.type
_entity.pdbx_description
1 polymer ?
#
loop_
_entity_poly.entity_id
_entity_poly.type
_entity_poly.pdbx_seq_one_letter_code
_entity_poly.pdbx_strand_id
1 'polypeptide(L)'
;MLKSILGDPNVMTFQVPSFLRRKANPKNVVSIILGGGSGVQLFPLTKRAATPAVPVGGCYRLIDIPMSNCINNGINKVFVLTQFNSASLNRHISRTYFGNGINFGDGYVEFFAYVSLNSCVFRLLLIMLVIMLVILPVWDPIYLVHMQRHLVLPLLLLPCISSFGINHEFTAMLFPLIISSVGLLVCFLTTLFATDFFEIKLVKEIEPALKKQLVISTVLMTVGIAIVSWIALPSTFTIFNFGEQKVVKNWQLFLCVSVGLWAGLIIGFVTEYYTSNAYSPVQDVADSCRTGAATNVIFGLALGYKSVIIPIFAIAISIFVSFSFAAMYGVAVDALGMLSTIATGLAIDAYGPISDNAGGIAEMAGMSHRIRERTDDLDAAGNTTAAIGKGFAIGSAALVSLALFGAFVSRAGVTTVDVLTPKVFIGLIVGAMLPYWFSAMTMKSVGSAALKMVEEVRRQFNTIPGLMEGTAKPDYATCVTIFTDASIKEMIPPGALVMLTPLIVGIFFGVETLSGVLAGSLVSGVQIAISASNTGGAWDNAKKYIEVKYYFTK
;
A
#
# COMPACT_ATOMS: atom_id res chain seq x y z
N MET A 1 -40.82 39.77 27.85
CA MET A 1 -40.11 40.09 26.60
C MET A 1 -39.42 38.85 26.01
N LEU A 2 -40.10 37.69 25.97
CA LEU A 2 -39.60 36.45 25.35
C LEU A 2 -40.77 35.50 24.98
N LYS A 3 -41.89 36.09 24.54
CA LYS A 3 -43.12 35.38 24.13
C LYS A 3 -43.82 36.01 22.91
N SER A 4 -43.16 36.88 22.15
CA SER A 4 -43.77 37.57 20.98
C SER A 4 -43.02 37.39 19.65
N ILE A 5 -42.18 36.35 19.52
CA ILE A 5 -41.44 36.05 18.26
C ILE A 5 -41.62 34.57 17.87
N LEU A 6 -42.81 34.02 18.08
CA LEU A 6 -43.18 32.67 17.64
C LEU A 6 -44.55 32.72 16.97
N GLY A 7 -44.62 33.43 15.85
CA GLY A 7 -45.84 33.57 15.07
C GLY A 7 -45.56 34.02 13.66
N ASP A 8 -44.94 33.15 12.85
CA ASP A 8 -45.11 33.17 11.40
C ASP A 8 -44.79 31.78 10.80
N PRO A 9 -45.77 31.04 10.25
CA PRO A 9 -45.56 29.74 9.64
C PRO A 9 -45.30 29.90 8.14
N ASN A 10 -44.14 30.42 7.77
CA ASN A 10 -43.63 30.35 6.40
C ASN A 10 -42.32 29.56 6.40
N VAL A 11 -42.49 28.23 6.41
CA VAL A 11 -41.40 27.27 6.18
C VAL A 11 -40.91 27.45 4.75
N MET A 12 -39.81 28.19 4.56
CA MET A 12 -39.01 28.07 3.33
C MET A 12 -38.37 26.68 3.31
N THR A 13 -38.96 25.78 2.53
CA THR A 13 -38.40 24.48 2.19
C THR A 13 -37.15 24.70 1.32
N PHE A 14 -35.97 24.49 1.90
CA PHE A 14 -34.75 24.34 1.12
C PHE A 14 -34.83 23.01 0.36
N GLN A 15 -35.11 23.06 -0.96
CA GLN A 15 -34.93 21.89 -1.82
C GLN A 15 -33.44 21.63 -1.99
N VAL A 16 -32.98 20.50 -1.45
CA VAL A 16 -31.65 19.96 -1.74
C VAL A 16 -31.59 19.62 -3.23
N PRO A 17 -30.57 20.07 -4.01
CA PRO A 17 -30.42 19.64 -5.39
C PRO A 17 -30.23 18.11 -5.41
N SER A 18 -31.16 17.39 -6.03
CA SER A 18 -31.01 15.98 -6.30
C SER A 18 -29.91 15.80 -7.35
N PHE A 19 -28.68 15.54 -6.91
CA PHE A 19 -27.66 15.00 -7.80
C PHE A 19 -28.11 13.60 -8.21
N LEU A 20 -28.79 13.52 -9.36
CA LEU A 20 -28.96 12.28 -10.11
C LEU A 20 -27.57 11.70 -10.38
N ARG A 21 -27.11 10.78 -9.53
CA ARG A 21 -25.99 9.90 -9.88
C ARG A 21 -26.38 9.22 -11.18
N ARG A 22 -25.70 9.55 -12.28
CA ARG A 22 -25.75 8.75 -13.51
C ARG A 22 -25.36 7.33 -13.11
N LYS A 23 -26.32 6.40 -13.06
CA LYS A 23 -26.01 4.97 -13.06
C LYS A 23 -25.12 4.72 -14.28
N ALA A 24 -23.90 4.21 -14.05
CA ALA A 24 -23.05 3.78 -15.15
C ALA A 24 -23.84 2.75 -15.97
N ASN A 25 -24.05 3.03 -17.26
CA ASN A 25 -24.73 2.10 -18.14
C ASN A 25 -23.79 0.91 -18.36
N PRO A 26 -24.13 -0.32 -17.93
CA PRO A 26 -23.25 -1.48 -18.05
C PRO A 26 -22.81 -1.77 -19.50
N LYS A 27 -23.59 -1.31 -20.48
CA LYS A 27 -23.27 -1.39 -21.91
C LYS A 27 -22.04 -0.58 -22.33
N ASN A 28 -21.63 0.41 -21.53
CA ASN A 28 -20.48 1.27 -21.79
C ASN A 28 -19.21 0.82 -21.04
N VAL A 29 -19.30 -0.25 -20.25
CA VAL A 29 -18.17 -0.80 -19.49
C VAL A 29 -17.45 -1.84 -20.34
N VAL A 30 -16.12 -1.77 -20.36
CA VAL A 30 -15.25 -2.78 -20.97
C VAL A 30 -14.71 -3.69 -19.87
N SER A 31 -14.92 -5.00 -20.00
CA SER A 31 -14.37 -6.03 -19.11
C SER A 31 -13.22 -6.74 -19.81
N ILE A 32 -12.11 -6.92 -19.09
CA ILE A 32 -10.95 -7.68 -19.58
C ILE A 32 -10.72 -8.85 -18.62
N ILE A 33 -10.83 -10.07 -19.13
CA ILE A 33 -10.64 -11.31 -18.39
C ILE A 33 -9.28 -11.91 -18.78
N LEU A 34 -8.39 -12.05 -17.80
CA LEU A 34 -7.08 -12.67 -17.99
C LEU A 34 -7.21 -14.19 -17.93
N GLY A 35 -7.25 -14.83 -19.11
CA GLY A 35 -7.30 -16.27 -19.29
C GLY A 35 -5.91 -16.90 -19.39
N GLY A 36 -5.13 -16.94 -18.30
CA GLY A 36 -3.74 -17.41 -18.36
C GLY A 36 -3.20 -18.00 -17.05
N GLY A 37 -2.33 -19.02 -17.17
CA GLY A 37 -1.58 -19.61 -16.07
C GLY A 37 -1.17 -21.05 -16.35
N SER A 38 0.09 -21.41 -16.06
CA SER A 38 0.60 -22.80 -16.14
C SER A 38 -0.12 -23.74 -15.18
N GLY A 39 -0.77 -23.20 -14.15
CA GLY A 39 -1.74 -23.94 -13.34
C GLY A 39 -1.14 -25.08 -12.56
N VAL A 40 0.04 -24.88 -11.98
CA VAL A 40 0.78 -25.90 -11.22
C VAL A 40 -0.04 -26.46 -10.05
N GLN A 41 -0.91 -25.65 -9.46
CA GLN A 41 -1.83 -26.03 -8.37
C GLN A 41 -2.92 -27.02 -8.79
N LEU A 42 -3.28 -27.05 -10.08
CA LEU A 42 -4.31 -27.92 -10.64
C LEU A 42 -3.69 -29.03 -11.51
N PHE A 43 -2.40 -29.29 -11.34
CA PHE A 43 -1.75 -30.45 -11.94
C PHE A 43 -2.40 -31.74 -11.40
N PRO A 44 -2.74 -32.73 -12.25
CA PRO A 44 -2.37 -32.91 -13.66
C PRO A 44 -3.37 -32.35 -14.70
N LEU A 45 -4.49 -31.74 -14.28
CA LEU A 45 -5.55 -31.26 -15.18
C LEU A 45 -5.06 -30.18 -16.16
N THR A 46 -4.06 -29.41 -15.75
CA THR A 46 -3.44 -28.31 -16.51
C THR A 46 -2.30 -28.77 -17.42
N LYS A 47 -2.01 -30.09 -17.50
CA LYS A 47 -0.97 -30.65 -18.37
C LYS A 47 -1.24 -30.40 -19.86
N ARG A 48 -2.52 -30.39 -20.27
CA ARG A 48 -2.94 -30.23 -21.68
C ARG A 48 -3.92 -29.07 -21.92
N ALA A 49 -4.22 -28.28 -20.90
CA ALA A 49 -5.16 -27.17 -20.98
C ALA A 49 -4.73 -26.02 -20.06
N ALA A 50 -5.03 -24.79 -20.46
CA ALA A 50 -4.92 -23.62 -19.59
C ALA A 50 -5.76 -23.80 -18.32
N THR A 51 -5.32 -23.22 -17.19
CA THR A 51 -6.11 -23.22 -15.95
C THR A 51 -7.58 -22.80 -16.14
N PRO A 52 -7.89 -21.71 -16.88
CA PRO A 52 -9.28 -21.29 -17.10
C PRO A 52 -10.07 -22.26 -17.98
N ALA A 53 -9.40 -23.18 -18.68
CA ALA A 53 -10.04 -24.21 -19.51
C ALA A 53 -10.32 -25.51 -18.74
N VAL A 54 -9.99 -25.59 -17.45
CA VAL A 54 -10.29 -26.75 -16.61
C VAL A 54 -11.81 -26.84 -16.39
N PRO A 55 -12.43 -28.02 -16.56
CA PRO A 55 -13.86 -28.22 -16.33
C PRO A 55 -14.26 -28.00 -14.86
N VAL A 56 -15.43 -27.43 -14.64
CA VAL A 56 -16.05 -27.27 -13.32
C VAL A 56 -17.52 -27.66 -13.45
N GLY A 57 -17.96 -28.68 -12.71
CA GLY A 57 -19.38 -29.06 -12.68
C GLY A 57 -19.96 -29.49 -14.04
N GLY A 58 -19.33 -30.44 -14.72
CA GLY A 58 -19.86 -31.01 -15.98
C GLY A 58 -19.32 -30.31 -17.23
N CYS A 59 -20.18 -29.63 -17.99
CA CYS A 59 -19.84 -29.00 -19.27
C CYS A 59 -19.24 -27.59 -19.15
N TYR A 60 -19.26 -26.99 -17.97
CA TYR A 60 -18.70 -25.66 -17.73
C TYR A 60 -17.20 -25.71 -17.48
N ARG A 61 -16.55 -24.56 -17.64
CA ARG A 61 -15.13 -24.34 -17.37
C ARG A 61 -14.93 -23.17 -16.42
N LEU A 62 -13.76 -23.10 -15.79
CA LEU A 62 -13.43 -22.00 -14.86
C LEU A 62 -13.63 -20.60 -15.46
N ILE A 63 -13.39 -20.43 -16.77
CA ILE A 63 -13.63 -19.15 -17.46
C ILE A 63 -15.12 -18.75 -17.53
N ASP A 64 -16.02 -19.72 -17.42
CA ASP A 64 -17.47 -19.46 -17.56
C ASP A 64 -18.02 -18.71 -16.34
N ILE A 65 -17.34 -18.78 -15.19
CA ILE A 65 -17.69 -18.04 -13.96
C ILE A 65 -17.55 -16.52 -14.17
N PRO A 66 -16.35 -15.97 -14.52
CA PRO A 66 -16.22 -14.53 -14.77
C PRO A 66 -16.98 -14.09 -16.03
N MET A 67 -17.13 -14.94 -17.04
CA MET A 67 -17.96 -14.65 -18.21
C MET A 67 -19.44 -14.50 -17.84
N SER A 68 -19.99 -15.44 -17.06
CA SER A 68 -21.37 -15.39 -16.58
C SER A 68 -21.62 -14.16 -15.71
N ASN A 69 -20.66 -13.79 -14.85
CA ASN A 69 -20.74 -12.57 -14.06
C ASN A 69 -20.80 -11.31 -14.93
N CYS A 70 -19.99 -11.22 -15.98
CA CYS A 70 -20.05 -10.07 -16.90
C CYS A 70 -21.42 -9.98 -17.60
N ILE A 71 -21.93 -11.12 -18.07
CA ILE A 71 -23.20 -11.21 -18.80
C ILE A 71 -24.38 -10.87 -17.89
N ASN A 72 -24.47 -11.46 -16.70
CA ASN A 72 -25.56 -11.22 -15.76
C ASN A 72 -25.60 -9.78 -15.23
N ASN A 73 -24.46 -9.07 -15.28
CA ASN A 73 -24.38 -7.64 -14.96
C ASN A 73 -24.60 -6.72 -16.17
N GLY A 74 -24.92 -7.27 -17.34
CA GLY A 74 -25.21 -6.50 -18.56
C GLY A 74 -23.98 -5.84 -19.20
N ILE A 75 -22.79 -6.42 -19.02
CA ILE A 75 -21.53 -5.94 -19.63
C ILE A 75 -21.32 -6.61 -20.98
N ASN A 76 -21.46 -5.85 -22.06
CA ASN A 76 -21.49 -6.38 -23.43
C ASN A 76 -20.12 -6.48 -24.08
N LYS A 77 -19.13 -5.74 -23.55
CA LYS A 77 -17.77 -5.64 -24.12
C LYS A 77 -16.81 -6.42 -23.25
N VAL A 78 -16.63 -7.70 -23.55
CA VAL A 78 -15.75 -8.60 -22.79
C VAL A 78 -14.58 -9.03 -23.66
N PHE A 79 -13.35 -8.78 -23.22
CA PHE A 79 -12.11 -9.20 -23.88
C PHE A 79 -11.44 -10.29 -23.05
N VAL A 80 -11.08 -11.41 -23.67
CA VAL A 80 -10.37 -12.51 -22.97
C VAL A 80 -8.93 -12.57 -23.46
N LEU A 81 -7.99 -12.22 -22.59
CA LEU A 81 -6.56 -12.25 -22.87
C LEU A 81 -5.97 -13.61 -22.53
N THR A 82 -5.54 -14.37 -23.53
CA THR A 82 -5.03 -15.74 -23.33
C THR A 82 -3.50 -15.82 -23.34
N GLN A 83 -2.90 -16.60 -22.44
CA GLN A 83 -1.44 -16.63 -22.26
C GLN A 83 -0.79 -18.01 -22.44
N PHE A 84 -1.38 -19.09 -21.88
CA PHE A 84 -0.74 -20.42 -21.79
C PHE A 84 -1.68 -21.53 -22.24
N ASN A 85 -1.22 -22.43 -23.12
CA ASN A 85 -1.97 -23.59 -23.65
C ASN A 85 -3.44 -23.28 -24.00
N SER A 86 -3.65 -22.18 -24.74
CA SER A 86 -4.94 -21.51 -24.93
C SER A 86 -5.86 -22.14 -25.98
N ALA A 87 -5.37 -23.11 -26.76
CA ALA A 87 -6.14 -23.72 -27.84
C ALA A 87 -7.48 -24.32 -27.37
N SER A 88 -7.47 -25.04 -26.23
CA SER A 88 -8.68 -25.60 -25.64
C SER A 88 -9.63 -24.50 -25.12
N LEU A 89 -9.08 -23.44 -24.52
CA LEU A 89 -9.84 -22.31 -23.99
C LEU A 89 -10.55 -21.55 -25.11
N ASN A 90 -9.80 -21.18 -26.15
CA ASN A 90 -10.31 -20.47 -27.31
C ASN A 90 -11.40 -21.28 -28.03
N ARG A 91 -11.21 -22.60 -28.16
CA ARG A 91 -12.22 -23.48 -28.76
C ARG A 91 -13.51 -23.54 -27.94
N HIS A 92 -13.43 -23.55 -26.61
CA HIS A 92 -14.61 -23.52 -25.74
C HIS A 92 -15.33 -22.19 -25.84
N ILE A 93 -14.62 -21.08 -25.70
CA ILE A 93 -15.24 -19.75 -25.77
C ILE A 93 -15.91 -19.55 -27.13
N SER A 94 -15.21 -19.90 -28.22
CA SER A 94 -15.76 -19.84 -29.57
C SER A 94 -17.00 -20.72 -29.75
N ARG A 95 -17.01 -21.97 -29.27
CA ARG A 95 -18.17 -22.86 -29.41
C ARG A 95 -19.35 -22.41 -28.54
N THR A 96 -19.09 -22.10 -27.29
CA THR A 96 -20.12 -21.82 -26.28
C THR A 96 -20.73 -20.44 -26.46
N TYR A 97 -19.93 -19.44 -26.84
CA TYR A 97 -20.39 -18.04 -26.92
C TYR A 97 -20.51 -17.48 -28.34
N PHE A 98 -19.97 -18.14 -29.38
CA PHE A 98 -20.15 -17.72 -30.78
C PHE A 98 -20.88 -18.75 -31.66
N GLY A 99 -20.81 -20.05 -31.35
CA GLY A 99 -21.20 -21.12 -32.29
C GLY A 99 -22.66 -21.61 -32.23
N ASN A 100 -23.41 -21.33 -31.16
CA ASN A 100 -24.73 -21.94 -30.92
C ASN A 100 -25.92 -20.95 -30.90
N GLY A 101 -25.84 -19.85 -31.64
CA GLY A 101 -27.02 -19.02 -31.93
C GLY A 101 -27.56 -18.20 -30.77
N ILE A 102 -26.76 -17.96 -29.71
CA ILE A 102 -27.09 -16.92 -28.74
C ILE A 102 -26.53 -15.59 -29.24
N ASN A 103 -27.28 -14.95 -30.15
CA ASN A 103 -27.01 -13.58 -30.58
C ASN A 103 -27.35 -12.61 -29.44
N PHE A 104 -26.35 -12.22 -28.65
CA PHE A 104 -26.50 -11.26 -27.57
C PHE A 104 -26.38 -9.80 -28.08
N GLY A 105 -27.33 -9.35 -28.92
CA GLY A 105 -27.43 -7.94 -29.34
C GLY A 105 -26.14 -7.31 -29.87
N ASP A 106 -26.01 -5.99 -29.80
CA ASP A 106 -24.89 -5.19 -30.34
C ASP A 106 -23.49 -5.41 -29.68
N GLY A 107 -23.28 -6.52 -28.98
CA GLY A 107 -22.01 -6.85 -28.31
C GLY A 107 -21.10 -7.71 -29.18
N TYR A 108 -19.85 -7.27 -29.39
CA TYR A 108 -18.79 -8.05 -30.04
C TYR A 108 -17.69 -8.39 -29.03
N VAL A 109 -17.19 -9.62 -29.06
CA VAL A 109 -16.04 -10.11 -28.28
C VAL A 109 -14.84 -10.21 -29.23
N GLU A 110 -13.73 -9.53 -28.93
CA GLU A 110 -12.55 -9.46 -29.82
C GLU A 110 -11.34 -10.20 -29.22
N PHE A 111 -10.51 -10.81 -30.08
CA PHE A 111 -9.35 -11.63 -29.70
C PHE A 111 -8.02 -10.89 -29.88
N PHE A 112 -7.11 -11.04 -28.90
CA PHE A 112 -5.67 -10.91 -29.12
C PHE A 112 -4.99 -12.25 -28.83
N ALA A 113 -4.54 -12.95 -29.87
CA ALA A 113 -3.77 -14.18 -29.75
C ALA A 113 -2.27 -13.86 -29.79
N TYR A 114 -1.52 -14.18 -28.74
CA TYR A 114 -0.06 -14.06 -28.73
C TYR A 114 0.58 -15.43 -29.03
N VAL A 115 1.33 -15.52 -30.14
CA VAL A 115 2.04 -16.73 -30.56
C VAL A 115 3.32 -16.91 -29.74
N SER A 116 3.55 -18.17 -29.37
CA SER A 116 4.59 -18.69 -28.48
C SER A 116 6.04 -18.40 -28.92
N LEU A 117 6.80 -17.67 -28.11
CA LEU A 117 8.28 -17.73 -28.07
C LEU A 117 8.79 -17.78 -26.61
N ASN A 118 9.81 -18.59 -26.39
CA ASN A 118 10.09 -19.31 -25.13
C ASN A 118 11.09 -18.65 -24.16
N SER A 119 11.39 -17.35 -24.30
CA SER A 119 12.44 -16.71 -23.48
C SER A 119 11.88 -15.76 -22.43
N CYS A 120 12.04 -16.11 -21.16
CA CYS A 120 11.56 -15.36 -19.98
C CYS A 120 12.09 -13.89 -19.94
N VAL A 121 13.28 -13.66 -20.48
CA VAL A 121 13.93 -12.34 -20.56
C VAL A 121 13.18 -11.38 -21.49
N PHE A 122 12.60 -11.89 -22.58
CA PHE A 122 11.80 -11.06 -23.49
C PHE A 122 10.39 -10.79 -22.93
N ARG A 123 9.87 -11.63 -22.02
CA ARG A 123 8.58 -11.37 -21.34
C ARG A 123 8.67 -10.16 -20.39
N LEU A 124 9.79 -9.99 -19.68
CA LEU A 124 10.01 -8.78 -18.89
C LEU A 124 10.23 -7.56 -19.77
N LEU A 125 11.04 -7.67 -20.84
CA LEU A 125 11.27 -6.58 -21.78
C LEU A 125 9.99 -6.16 -22.52
N LEU A 126 9.10 -7.09 -22.86
CA LEU A 126 7.83 -6.81 -23.52
C LEU A 126 6.77 -6.28 -22.55
N ILE A 127 6.75 -6.72 -21.29
CA ILE A 127 5.91 -6.08 -20.24
C ILE A 127 6.39 -4.64 -20.02
N MET A 128 7.71 -4.40 -19.97
CA MET A 128 8.26 -3.05 -19.92
C MET A 128 7.95 -2.26 -21.20
N LEU A 129 7.99 -2.89 -22.38
CA LEU A 129 7.65 -2.23 -23.65
C LEU A 129 6.15 -1.92 -23.77
N VAL A 130 5.26 -2.77 -23.22
CA VAL A 130 3.80 -2.54 -23.18
C VAL A 130 3.45 -1.47 -22.15
N ILE A 131 4.13 -1.44 -21.00
CA ILE A 131 4.07 -0.32 -20.05
C ILE A 131 4.57 0.96 -20.72
N MET A 132 5.64 0.91 -21.52
CA MET A 132 6.17 2.10 -22.20
C MET A 132 5.40 2.52 -23.47
N LEU A 133 4.74 1.63 -24.20
CA LEU A 133 4.07 1.97 -25.47
C LEU A 133 2.55 2.13 -25.34
N VAL A 134 1.91 1.54 -24.33
CA VAL A 134 0.44 1.56 -24.17
C VAL A 134 -0.01 2.47 -23.01
N ILE A 135 0.78 2.56 -21.93
CA ILE A 135 0.42 3.38 -20.76
C ILE A 135 0.93 4.82 -20.88
N LEU A 136 2.08 5.05 -21.52
CA LEU A 136 2.64 6.41 -21.67
C LEU A 136 1.81 7.37 -22.57
N PRO A 137 1.00 6.94 -23.57
CA PRO A 137 0.22 7.88 -24.39
C PRO A 137 -1.22 8.12 -23.91
N VAL A 138 -1.77 7.36 -22.96
CA VAL A 138 -3.18 7.52 -22.53
C VAL A 138 -3.22 8.09 -21.11
N TRP A 139 -3.09 9.41 -21.04
CA TRP A 139 -3.33 10.20 -19.85
C TRP A 139 -4.83 10.24 -19.56
N ASP A 140 -5.29 9.42 -18.62
CA ASP A 140 -6.63 9.53 -18.02
C ASP A 140 -6.52 9.39 -16.48
N PRO A 141 -7.02 10.32 -15.64
CA PRO A 141 -6.59 10.48 -14.25
C PRO A 141 -7.12 9.47 -13.22
N ILE A 142 -7.83 8.41 -13.63
CA ILE A 142 -8.70 7.64 -12.71
C ILE A 142 -8.07 6.33 -12.20
N TYR A 143 -7.01 5.82 -12.82
CA TYR A 143 -6.37 4.55 -12.40
C TYR A 143 -5.24 4.69 -11.36
N LEU A 144 -4.97 5.90 -10.87
CA LEU A 144 -3.83 6.18 -9.98
C LEU A 144 -4.10 6.00 -8.46
N VAL A 145 -5.32 5.66 -8.05
CA VAL A 145 -5.71 5.76 -6.61
C VAL A 145 -5.56 4.44 -5.83
N HIS A 146 -5.42 3.29 -6.48
CA HIS A 146 -5.12 2.01 -5.80
C HIS A 146 -3.64 1.61 -5.84
N MET A 147 -2.79 2.47 -6.40
CA MET A 147 -1.34 2.29 -6.41
C MET A 147 -0.63 3.40 -5.62
N GLN A 148 -0.91 3.51 -4.33
CA GLN A 148 -0.11 4.34 -3.41
C GLN A 148 1.39 3.97 -3.41
N ARG A 149 1.78 2.81 -3.98
CA ARG A 149 3.17 2.32 -4.09
C ARG A 149 3.89 2.68 -5.41
N HIS A 150 3.20 3.18 -6.44
CA HIS A 150 3.83 3.46 -7.75
C HIS A 150 3.95 4.95 -8.12
N LEU A 151 3.46 5.87 -7.28
CA LEU A 151 3.69 7.31 -7.51
C LEU A 151 5.16 7.72 -7.38
N VAL A 152 5.97 6.95 -6.67
CA VAL A 152 7.37 7.32 -6.39
C VAL A 152 8.19 7.39 -7.68
N LEU A 153 8.04 6.44 -8.60
CA LEU A 153 8.92 6.35 -9.77
C LEU A 153 8.75 7.51 -10.79
N PRO A 154 7.51 7.92 -11.17
CA PRO A 154 7.32 9.12 -12.01
C PRO A 154 7.70 10.43 -11.31
N LEU A 155 7.49 10.52 -9.98
CA LEU A 155 7.85 11.70 -9.19
C LEU A 155 9.37 11.85 -9.00
N LEU A 156 10.12 10.74 -8.94
CA LEU A 156 11.59 10.73 -8.89
C LEU A 156 12.24 11.08 -10.24
N LEU A 157 11.53 10.91 -11.35
CA LEU A 157 11.98 11.30 -12.68
C LEU A 157 11.96 12.82 -12.88
N LEU A 158 11.04 13.57 -12.25
CA LEU A 158 10.98 15.03 -12.37
C LEU A 158 12.32 15.73 -12.06
N PRO A 159 12.98 15.47 -10.92
CA PRO A 159 14.27 16.09 -10.64
C PRO A 159 15.44 15.51 -11.47
N CYS A 160 15.29 14.31 -12.07
CA CYS A 160 16.25 13.78 -13.05
C CYS A 160 16.19 14.57 -14.37
N ILE A 161 14.98 14.86 -14.85
CA ILE A 161 14.75 15.61 -16.10
C ILE A 161 15.29 17.04 -15.97
N SER A 162 15.14 17.68 -14.80
CA SER A 162 15.65 19.04 -14.59
C SER A 162 17.18 19.12 -14.44
N SER A 163 17.84 18.07 -13.95
CA SER A 163 19.30 18.10 -13.71
C SER A 163 20.13 17.47 -14.84
N PHE A 164 19.74 16.29 -15.33
CA PHE A 164 20.47 15.57 -16.40
C PHE A 164 19.89 15.80 -17.81
N GLY A 165 18.72 16.43 -17.91
CA GLY A 165 18.08 16.76 -19.19
C GLY A 165 18.85 17.77 -20.04
N ILE A 166 19.74 18.59 -19.44
CA ILE A 166 20.50 19.62 -20.16
C ILE A 166 21.48 18.97 -21.16
N ASN A 167 22.18 17.92 -20.73
CA ASN A 167 23.19 17.23 -21.55
C ASN A 167 22.63 16.02 -22.31
N HIS A 168 21.33 15.73 -22.17
CA HIS A 168 20.65 14.59 -22.79
C HIS A 168 21.33 13.23 -22.50
N GLU A 169 22.00 13.11 -21.35
CA GLU A 169 22.64 11.86 -20.92
C GLU A 169 21.59 10.88 -20.40
N PHE A 170 21.06 10.06 -21.32
CA PHE A 170 19.95 9.14 -21.05
C PHE A 170 20.21 8.18 -19.87
N THR A 171 21.43 7.66 -19.77
CA THR A 171 21.81 6.69 -18.71
C THR A 171 21.76 7.31 -17.31
N ALA A 172 22.35 8.49 -17.13
CA ALA A 172 22.34 9.19 -15.84
C ALA A 172 20.93 9.69 -15.47
N MET A 173 20.14 10.09 -16.46
CA MET A 173 18.74 10.47 -16.27
C MET A 173 17.87 9.30 -15.77
N LEU A 174 18.14 8.08 -16.25
CA LEU A 174 17.45 6.87 -15.83
C LEU A 174 18.04 6.23 -14.56
N PHE A 175 18.97 6.89 -13.87
CA PHE A 175 19.63 6.35 -12.67
C PHE A 175 18.64 5.78 -11.63
N PRO A 176 17.52 6.46 -11.27
CA PRO A 176 16.51 5.87 -10.37
C PRO A 176 15.88 4.55 -10.86
N LEU A 177 15.65 4.43 -12.16
CA LEU A 177 15.08 3.22 -12.75
C LEU A 177 16.10 2.09 -12.74
N ILE A 178 17.37 2.39 -13.04
CA ILE A 178 18.46 1.40 -12.99
C ILE A 178 18.63 0.87 -11.56
N ILE A 179 18.60 1.75 -10.55
CA ILE A 179 18.62 1.36 -9.13
C ILE A 179 17.44 0.44 -8.81
N SER A 180 16.23 0.78 -9.25
CA SER A 180 15.05 -0.05 -9.05
C SER A 180 15.16 -1.42 -9.74
N SER A 181 15.71 -1.48 -10.97
CA SER A 181 15.93 -2.72 -11.71
C SER A 181 16.94 -3.63 -11.02
N VAL A 182 18.06 -3.09 -10.53
CA VAL A 182 19.02 -3.85 -9.71
C VAL A 182 18.38 -4.29 -8.39
N GLY A 183 17.56 -3.43 -7.78
CA GLY A 183 16.78 -3.75 -6.59
C GLY A 183 15.91 -4.99 -6.76
N LEU A 184 15.23 -5.14 -7.90
CA LEU A 184 14.45 -6.35 -8.20
C LEU A 184 15.32 -7.61 -8.29
N LEU A 185 16.50 -7.53 -8.91
CA LEU A 185 17.45 -8.65 -8.97
C LEU A 185 17.97 -9.01 -7.59
N VAL A 186 18.33 -8.01 -6.77
CA VAL A 186 18.77 -8.21 -5.39
C VAL A 186 17.67 -8.84 -4.53
N CYS A 187 16.43 -8.36 -4.66
CA CYS A 187 15.29 -8.93 -3.94
C CYS A 187 15.05 -10.38 -4.37
N PHE A 188 15.13 -10.68 -5.66
CA PHE A 188 15.01 -12.05 -6.17
C PHE A 188 16.05 -12.97 -5.53
N LEU A 189 17.33 -12.57 -5.52
CA LEU A 189 18.39 -13.35 -4.87
C LEU A 189 18.16 -13.49 -3.37
N THR A 190 17.66 -12.44 -2.71
CA THR A 190 17.38 -12.44 -1.27
C THR A 190 16.24 -13.41 -0.92
N THR A 191 15.19 -13.47 -1.74
CA THR A 191 14.05 -14.38 -1.54
C THR A 191 14.50 -15.84 -1.51
N LEU A 192 15.46 -16.24 -2.36
CA LEU A 192 16.00 -17.62 -2.41
C LEU A 192 16.60 -18.07 -1.06
N PHE A 193 17.10 -17.13 -0.25
CA PHE A 193 17.58 -17.46 1.10
C PHE A 193 16.45 -17.90 2.04
N ALA A 194 15.24 -17.37 1.90
CA ALA A 194 14.10 -17.77 2.72
C ALA A 194 13.30 -18.93 2.11
N THR A 195 13.31 -19.10 0.78
CA THR A 195 12.50 -20.13 0.09
C THR A 195 13.23 -21.44 -0.15
N ASP A 196 14.54 -21.41 -0.42
CA ASP A 196 15.29 -22.58 -0.88
C ASP A 196 16.46 -22.95 0.03
N PHE A 197 17.25 -21.97 0.49
CA PHE A 197 18.50 -22.27 1.22
C PHE A 197 18.32 -22.53 2.72
N PHE A 198 17.25 -22.02 3.34
CA PHE A 198 16.98 -22.19 4.77
C PHE A 198 15.54 -22.65 5.00
N GLU A 199 15.39 -23.61 5.92
CA GLU A 199 14.08 -24.12 6.36
C GLU A 199 13.88 -23.77 7.83
N ILE A 200 12.68 -23.29 8.17
CA ILE A 200 12.26 -22.98 9.55
C ILE A 200 11.82 -24.28 10.23
N LYS A 201 12.47 -24.62 11.35
CA LYS A 201 12.13 -25.82 12.14
C LYS A 201 11.47 -25.47 13.47
N LEU A 202 11.79 -24.30 14.02
CA LEU A 202 11.27 -23.82 15.29
C LEU A 202 10.55 -22.49 15.09
N VAL A 203 9.46 -22.29 15.85
CA VAL A 203 8.63 -21.07 15.83
C VAL A 203 9.46 -19.80 16.03
N LYS A 204 10.40 -19.82 16.98
CA LYS A 204 11.30 -18.70 17.28
C LYS A 204 12.19 -18.27 16.11
N GLU A 205 12.25 -19.06 15.03
CA GLU A 205 13.06 -18.78 13.84
C GLU A 205 12.29 -17.97 12.78
N ILE A 206 10.96 -17.82 12.91
CA ILE A 206 10.11 -17.11 11.94
C ILE A 206 10.49 -15.62 11.87
N GLU A 207 10.41 -14.89 12.98
CA GLU A 207 10.77 -13.46 13.00
C GLU A 207 12.24 -13.22 12.57
N PRO A 208 13.25 -13.97 13.08
CA PRO A 208 14.61 -13.85 12.58
C PRO A 208 14.78 -14.13 11.08
N ALA A 209 14.02 -15.07 10.50
CA ALA A 209 14.07 -15.34 9.07
C ALA A 209 13.56 -14.15 8.25
N LEU A 210 12.44 -13.55 8.66
CA LEU A 210 11.89 -12.34 8.02
C LEU A 210 12.83 -11.15 8.19
N LYS A 211 13.44 -10.98 9.36
CA LYS A 211 14.46 -9.94 9.59
C LYS A 211 15.70 -10.14 8.74
N LYS A 212 16.18 -11.38 8.57
CA LYS A 212 17.32 -11.69 7.69
C LYS A 212 17.04 -11.26 6.26
N GLN A 213 15.80 -11.32 5.77
CA GLN A 213 15.45 -10.80 4.44
C GLN A 213 15.73 -9.30 4.31
N LEU A 214 15.40 -8.49 5.32
CA LEU A 214 15.73 -7.05 5.34
C LEU A 214 17.24 -6.81 5.38
N VAL A 215 17.97 -7.55 6.21
CA VAL A 215 19.43 -7.39 6.34
C VAL A 215 20.15 -7.80 5.06
N ILE A 216 19.83 -8.98 4.51
CA ILE A 216 20.46 -9.51 3.29
C ILE A 216 20.18 -8.59 2.10
N SER A 217 18.91 -8.19 1.90
CA SER A 217 18.55 -7.28 0.81
C SER A 217 19.25 -5.93 0.95
N THR A 218 19.37 -5.39 2.16
CA THR A 218 20.08 -4.13 2.41
C THR A 218 21.58 -4.22 2.10
N VAL A 219 22.24 -5.28 2.55
CA VAL A 219 23.68 -5.48 2.30
C VAL A 219 23.95 -5.69 0.81
N LEU A 220 23.19 -6.57 0.15
CA LEU A 220 23.32 -6.82 -1.28
C LEU A 220 22.98 -5.57 -2.11
N MET A 221 21.96 -4.82 -1.71
CA MET A 221 21.56 -3.61 -2.42
C MET A 221 22.56 -2.49 -2.24
N THR A 222 23.26 -2.39 -1.09
CA THR A 222 24.37 -1.44 -0.92
C THR A 222 25.47 -1.70 -1.97
N VAL A 223 25.82 -2.96 -2.22
CA VAL A 223 26.77 -3.34 -3.27
C VAL A 223 26.19 -3.02 -4.67
N GLY A 224 24.91 -3.32 -4.89
CA GLY A 224 24.21 -3.00 -6.13
C GLY A 224 24.22 -1.51 -6.46
N ILE A 225 23.92 -0.66 -5.48
CA ILE A 225 23.97 0.81 -5.61
C ILE A 225 25.39 1.26 -5.93
N ALA A 226 26.42 0.71 -5.25
CA ALA A 226 27.81 1.04 -5.57
C ALA A 226 28.15 0.69 -7.03
N ILE A 227 27.79 -0.49 -7.52
CA ILE A 227 28.05 -0.86 -8.92
C ILE A 227 27.34 0.10 -9.88
N VAL A 228 26.05 0.39 -9.64
CA VAL A 228 25.27 1.28 -10.50
C VAL A 228 25.82 2.72 -10.48
N SER A 229 26.18 3.25 -9.32
CA SER A 229 26.70 4.62 -9.19
C SER A 229 28.04 4.82 -9.92
N TRP A 230 28.88 3.80 -10.06
CA TRP A 230 30.14 3.92 -10.81
C TRP A 230 30.02 3.61 -12.30
N ILE A 231 28.99 2.86 -12.73
CA ILE A 231 28.77 2.52 -14.14
C ILE A 231 27.84 3.52 -14.84
N ALA A 232 26.78 3.96 -14.16
CA ALA A 232 25.70 4.73 -14.77
C ALA A 232 25.84 6.25 -14.61
N LEU A 233 26.70 6.73 -13.70
CA LEU A 233 26.92 8.15 -13.46
C LEU A 233 28.35 8.58 -13.84
N PRO A 234 28.52 9.76 -14.46
CA PRO A 234 29.84 10.35 -14.64
C PRO A 234 30.47 10.70 -13.28
N SER A 235 31.80 10.75 -13.23
CA SER A 235 32.54 11.02 -11.98
C SER A 235 32.20 12.38 -11.36
N THR A 236 31.84 13.37 -12.19
CA THR A 236 31.41 14.70 -11.80
C THR A 236 30.29 15.17 -12.74
N PHE A 237 29.23 15.75 -12.18
CA PHE A 237 28.10 16.33 -12.91
C PHE A 237 27.50 17.47 -12.09
N THR A 238 26.49 18.15 -12.62
CA THR A 238 25.79 19.23 -11.92
C THR A 238 24.35 18.85 -11.61
N ILE A 239 23.87 19.27 -10.45
CA ILE A 239 22.49 19.13 -10.01
C ILE A 239 21.89 20.51 -9.75
N PHE A 240 20.62 20.68 -10.12
CA PHE A 240 19.88 21.91 -9.84
C PHE A 240 19.72 22.14 -8.34
N ASN A 241 20.10 23.34 -7.88
CA ASN A 241 19.97 23.78 -6.50
C ASN A 241 19.40 25.20 -6.45
N PHE A 242 18.08 25.33 -6.43
CA PHE A 242 17.35 26.61 -6.26
C PHE A 242 17.87 27.76 -7.14
N GLY A 243 18.12 27.50 -8.42
CA GLY A 243 18.57 28.50 -9.39
C GLY A 243 20.05 28.40 -9.76
N GLU A 244 20.85 27.64 -9.00
CA GLU A 244 22.27 27.41 -9.28
C GLU A 244 22.54 25.95 -9.67
N GLN A 245 23.63 25.72 -10.41
CA GLN A 245 24.12 24.39 -10.74
C GLN A 245 25.18 23.97 -9.73
N LYS A 246 24.83 23.02 -8.86
CA LYS A 246 25.74 22.50 -7.84
C LYS A 246 26.56 21.35 -8.40
N VAL A 247 27.88 21.41 -8.29
CA VAL A 247 28.76 20.31 -8.69
C VAL A 247 28.64 19.16 -7.69
N VAL A 248 28.33 17.97 -8.20
CA VAL A 248 28.13 16.74 -7.44
C VAL A 248 29.00 15.63 -8.04
N LYS A 249 29.53 14.76 -7.17
CA LYS A 249 30.32 13.58 -7.56
C LYS A 249 29.48 12.31 -7.44
N ASN A 250 29.78 11.30 -8.25
CA ASN A 250 29.07 10.02 -8.21
C ASN A 250 29.03 9.34 -6.83
N TRP A 251 30.14 9.36 -6.07
CA TRP A 251 30.20 8.80 -4.72
C TRP A 251 29.27 9.52 -3.72
N GLN A 252 28.97 10.81 -3.95
CA GLN A 252 28.06 11.57 -3.11
C GLN A 252 26.62 11.08 -3.33
N LEU A 253 26.22 10.80 -4.57
CA LEU A 253 24.92 10.18 -4.84
C LEU A 253 24.83 8.73 -4.38
N PHE A 254 25.92 7.96 -4.48
CA PHE A 254 25.99 6.65 -3.84
C PHE A 254 25.65 6.74 -2.35
N LEU A 255 26.22 7.71 -1.63
CA LEU A 255 25.90 7.94 -0.22
C LEU A 255 24.46 8.44 -0.01
N CYS A 256 23.92 9.30 -0.88
CA CYS A 256 22.52 9.72 -0.81
C CYS A 256 21.57 8.52 -0.90
N VAL A 257 21.76 7.61 -1.85
CA VAL A 257 20.88 6.43 -1.96
C VAL A 257 21.12 5.46 -0.80
N SER A 258 22.38 5.29 -0.39
CA SER A 258 22.75 4.36 0.69
C SER A 258 22.20 4.81 2.04
N VAL A 259 22.27 6.10 2.39
CA VAL A 259 21.80 6.57 3.70
C VAL A 259 20.30 6.32 3.87
N GLY A 260 19.49 6.50 2.82
CA GLY A 260 18.06 6.18 2.83
C GLY A 260 17.77 4.68 2.93
N LEU A 261 18.55 3.85 2.23
CA LEU A 261 18.48 2.38 2.36
C LEU A 261 18.74 1.95 3.81
N TRP A 262 19.82 2.44 4.42
CA TRP A 262 20.18 2.11 5.80
C TRP A 262 19.21 2.74 6.83
N ALA A 263 18.68 3.93 6.56
CA ALA A 263 17.63 4.54 7.37
C ALA A 263 16.37 3.66 7.39
N GLY A 264 16.00 3.07 6.24
CA GLY A 264 14.93 2.07 6.16
C GLY A 264 15.17 0.86 7.06
N LEU A 265 16.38 0.30 7.02
CA LEU A 265 16.77 -0.82 7.90
C LEU A 265 16.68 -0.44 9.38
N ILE A 266 17.20 0.74 9.76
CA ILE A 266 17.13 1.24 11.15
C ILE A 266 15.67 1.37 11.60
N ILE A 267 14.81 1.97 10.77
CA ILE A 267 13.37 2.09 11.04
C ILE A 267 12.76 0.69 11.26
N GLY A 268 13.08 -0.28 10.40
CA GLY A 268 12.60 -1.65 10.54
C GLY A 268 13.00 -2.31 11.86
N PHE A 269 14.26 -2.19 12.27
CA PHE A 269 14.75 -2.74 13.55
C PHE A 269 14.11 -2.09 14.77
N VAL A 270 13.93 -0.76 14.74
CA VAL A 270 13.28 -0.06 15.85
C VAL A 270 11.81 -0.41 15.93
N THR A 271 11.12 -0.50 14.79
CA THR A 271 9.72 -0.91 14.75
C THR A 271 9.55 -2.34 15.24
N GLU A 272 10.45 -3.27 14.87
CA GLU A 272 10.47 -4.64 15.42
C GLU A 272 10.57 -4.61 16.95
N TYR A 273 11.51 -3.85 17.51
CA TYR A 273 11.72 -3.74 18.95
C TYR A 273 10.48 -3.25 19.72
N TYR A 274 9.71 -2.34 19.12
CA TYR A 274 8.51 -1.77 19.75
C TYR A 274 7.22 -2.57 19.47
N THR A 275 7.24 -3.54 18.54
CA THR A 275 6.01 -4.26 18.14
C THR A 275 6.08 -5.77 18.30
N SER A 276 7.26 -6.40 18.33
CA SER A 276 7.38 -7.83 18.62
C SER A 276 7.25 -8.12 20.13
N ASN A 277 6.52 -9.18 20.46
CA ASN A 277 6.36 -9.67 21.83
C ASN A 277 7.58 -10.42 22.38
N ALA A 278 8.65 -10.56 21.58
CA ALA A 278 9.94 -11.06 22.03
C ALA A 278 10.69 -10.05 22.92
N TYR A 279 10.34 -8.76 22.85
CA TYR A 279 11.03 -7.69 23.55
C TYR A 279 10.22 -7.09 24.71
N SER A 280 10.93 -6.47 25.66
CA SER A 280 10.35 -5.87 26.86
C SER A 280 9.21 -4.88 26.59
N PRO A 281 9.26 -3.95 25.60
CA PRO A 281 8.21 -2.95 25.46
C PRO A 281 6.80 -3.54 25.31
N VAL A 282 6.65 -4.59 24.51
CA VAL A 282 5.36 -5.25 24.29
C VAL A 282 4.99 -6.17 25.46
N GLN A 283 5.99 -6.78 26.10
CA GLN A 283 5.78 -7.59 27.30
C GLN A 283 5.29 -6.74 28.48
N ASP A 284 5.78 -5.51 28.62
CA ASP A 284 5.33 -4.56 29.63
C ASP A 284 3.88 -4.11 29.37
N VAL A 285 3.52 -3.90 28.09
CA VAL A 285 2.13 -3.63 27.69
C VAL A 285 1.22 -4.82 28.05
N ALA A 286 1.69 -6.05 27.84
CA ALA A 286 0.95 -7.26 28.23
C ALA A 286 0.84 -7.42 29.75
N ASP A 287 1.91 -7.19 30.52
CA ASP A 287 1.91 -7.28 31.99
C ASP A 287 0.99 -6.21 32.61
N SER A 288 0.90 -5.03 32.00
CA SER A 288 -0.01 -3.96 32.43
C SER A 288 -1.49 -4.34 32.37
N CYS A 289 -1.87 -5.42 31.65
CA CYS A 289 -3.23 -5.97 31.67
C CYS A 289 -3.63 -6.51 33.05
N ARG A 290 -2.68 -6.82 33.94
CA ARG A 290 -2.95 -7.29 35.31
C ARG A 290 -3.75 -6.28 36.14
N THR A 291 -3.66 -5.00 35.80
CA THR A 291 -4.38 -3.90 36.48
C THR A 291 -5.55 -3.36 35.66
N GLY A 292 -5.90 -4.01 34.54
CA GLY A 292 -7.08 -3.69 33.72
C GLY A 292 -6.76 -3.00 32.38
N ALA A 293 -7.82 -2.76 31.59
CA ALA A 293 -7.68 -2.19 30.25
C ALA A 293 -7.14 -0.75 30.25
N ALA A 294 -7.42 0.04 31.30
CA ALA A 294 -6.98 1.43 31.39
C ALA A 294 -5.45 1.56 31.38
N THR A 295 -4.75 0.75 32.19
CA THR A 295 -3.28 0.72 32.21
C THR A 295 -2.72 0.22 30.88
N ASN A 296 -3.34 -0.80 30.27
CA ASN A 296 -2.94 -1.28 28.95
C ASN A 296 -3.01 -0.19 27.86
N VAL A 297 -4.07 0.63 27.86
CA VAL A 297 -4.18 1.75 26.92
C VAL A 297 -3.12 2.82 27.19
N ILE A 298 -2.87 3.17 28.46
CA ILE A 298 -1.86 4.17 28.83
C ILE A 298 -0.45 3.71 28.40
N PHE A 299 -0.09 2.46 28.69
CA PHE A 299 1.22 1.90 28.33
C PHE A 299 1.40 1.80 26.81
N GLY A 300 0.36 1.38 26.07
CA GLY A 300 0.41 1.32 24.61
C GLY A 300 0.60 2.68 23.96
N LEU A 301 -0.15 3.70 24.39
CA LEU A 301 -0.01 5.07 23.88
C LEU A 301 1.39 5.63 24.18
N ALA A 302 1.89 5.44 25.39
CA ALA A 302 3.23 5.87 25.78
C ALA A 302 4.32 5.16 24.95
N LEU A 303 4.15 3.86 24.68
CA LEU A 303 5.02 3.09 23.81
C LEU A 303 5.05 3.68 22.39
N GLY A 304 3.89 3.96 21.81
CA GLY A 304 3.79 4.60 20.50
C GLY A 304 4.53 5.93 20.43
N TYR A 305 4.32 6.81 21.41
CA TYR A 305 5.01 8.10 21.50
C TYR A 305 6.51 7.95 21.66
N LYS A 306 6.98 6.96 22.42
CA LYS A 306 8.41 6.68 22.57
C LYS A 306 9.03 6.12 21.28
N SER A 307 8.26 5.34 20.51
CA SER A 307 8.75 4.67 19.32
C SER A 307 9.14 5.60 18.17
N VAL A 308 8.66 6.85 18.16
CA VAL A 308 8.95 7.81 17.06
C VAL A 308 10.38 8.34 17.09
N ILE A 309 11.05 8.30 18.25
CA ILE A 309 12.30 9.03 18.49
C ILE A 309 13.41 8.63 17.50
N ILE A 310 13.74 7.33 17.42
CA ILE A 310 14.85 6.86 16.58
C ILE A 310 14.48 6.94 15.08
N PRO A 311 13.28 6.55 14.62
CA PRO A 311 12.87 6.76 13.23
C PRO A 311 12.98 8.22 12.77
N ILE A 312 12.60 9.18 13.61
CA ILE A 312 12.72 10.61 13.28
C ILE A 312 14.18 11.04 13.19
N PHE A 313 15.06 10.57 14.10
CA PHE A 313 16.49 10.82 13.98
C PHE A 313 17.08 10.19 12.71
N ALA A 314 16.68 8.97 12.35
CA ALA A 314 17.12 8.32 11.13
C ALA A 314 16.71 9.13 9.89
N ILE A 315 15.46 9.58 9.81
CA ILE A 315 14.97 10.44 8.72
C ILE A 315 15.72 11.77 8.70
N ALA A 316 15.95 12.42 9.86
CA ALA A 316 16.65 13.70 9.93
C ALA A 316 18.11 13.60 9.45
N ILE A 317 18.83 12.53 9.83
CA ILE A 317 20.19 12.26 9.34
C ILE A 317 20.18 12.00 7.83
N SER A 318 19.22 11.21 7.35
CA SER A 318 19.02 10.93 5.91
C SER A 318 18.84 12.21 5.11
N ILE A 319 17.95 13.10 5.57
CA ILE A 319 17.70 14.41 4.97
C ILE A 319 18.97 15.25 4.99
N PHE A 320 19.64 15.37 6.14
CA PHE A 320 20.83 16.20 6.28
C PHE A 320 21.94 15.79 5.31
N VAL A 321 22.25 14.49 5.26
CA VAL A 321 23.31 13.94 4.39
C VAL A 321 22.95 14.12 2.92
N SER A 322 21.75 13.68 2.53
CA SER A 322 21.33 13.68 1.12
C SER A 322 21.14 15.08 0.56
N PHE A 323 20.54 16.00 1.33
CA PHE A 323 20.39 17.41 0.98
C PHE A 323 21.77 18.09 0.86
N SER A 324 22.66 17.87 1.83
CA SER A 324 24.00 18.47 1.83
C SER A 324 24.83 18.04 0.63
N PHE A 325 24.63 16.83 0.12
CA PHE A 325 25.34 16.33 -1.06
C PHE A 325 24.70 16.75 -2.38
N ALA A 326 23.39 16.58 -2.56
CA ALA A 326 22.75 16.78 -3.87
C ALA A 326 21.38 17.49 -3.81
N ALA A 327 21.17 18.36 -2.81
CA ALA A 327 19.96 19.17 -2.66
C ALA A 327 18.68 18.30 -2.75
N MET A 328 17.64 18.77 -3.43
CA MET A 328 16.38 18.05 -3.59
C MET A 328 16.54 16.72 -4.34
N TYR A 329 17.47 16.66 -5.30
CA TYR A 329 17.72 15.41 -6.01
C TYR A 329 18.31 14.34 -5.10
N GLY A 330 19.22 14.74 -4.21
CA GLY A 330 19.77 13.87 -3.16
C GLY A 330 18.67 13.27 -2.29
N VAL A 331 17.78 14.12 -1.76
CA VAL A 331 16.64 13.67 -0.92
C VAL A 331 15.67 12.78 -1.71
N ALA A 332 15.47 13.05 -3.01
CA ALA A 332 14.66 12.20 -3.86
C ALA A 332 15.25 10.80 -4.01
N VAL A 333 16.54 10.70 -4.39
CA VAL A 333 17.20 9.40 -4.56
C VAL A 333 17.46 8.68 -3.23
N ASP A 334 17.51 9.41 -2.11
CA ASP A 334 17.49 8.88 -0.75
C ASP A 334 16.20 8.13 -0.44
N ALA A 335 15.06 8.74 -0.76
CA ALA A 335 13.76 8.09 -0.64
C ALA A 335 13.63 6.85 -1.52
N LEU A 336 14.22 6.89 -2.73
CA LEU A 336 14.35 5.71 -3.58
C LEU A 336 15.22 4.64 -2.94
N GLY A 337 16.33 5.02 -2.32
CA GLY A 337 17.21 4.10 -1.60
C GLY A 337 16.46 3.30 -0.55
N MET A 338 15.62 3.97 0.25
CA MET A 338 14.75 3.31 1.23
C MET A 338 13.77 2.30 0.61
N LEU A 339 13.31 2.57 -0.62
CA LEU A 339 12.38 1.70 -1.37
C LEU A 339 13.07 0.81 -2.40
N SER A 340 14.40 0.80 -2.47
CA SER A 340 15.12 0.06 -3.49
C SER A 340 14.98 -1.46 -3.33
N THR A 341 14.68 -1.90 -2.12
CA THR A 341 14.38 -3.30 -1.75
C THR A 341 12.87 -3.55 -1.57
N ILE A 342 12.01 -2.74 -2.23
CA ILE A 342 10.56 -2.79 -2.05
C ILE A 342 9.98 -4.18 -2.27
N ALA A 343 10.46 -4.97 -3.24
CA ALA A 343 9.91 -6.30 -3.49
C ALA A 343 10.05 -7.24 -2.28
N THR A 344 11.20 -7.23 -1.59
CA THR A 344 11.38 -7.96 -0.32
C THR A 344 10.52 -7.35 0.79
N GLY A 345 10.46 -6.03 0.90
CA GLY A 345 9.59 -5.34 1.87
C GLY A 345 8.11 -5.70 1.72
N LEU A 346 7.60 -5.78 0.48
CA LEU A 346 6.21 -6.18 0.20
C LEU A 346 5.98 -7.65 0.46
N ALA A 347 6.97 -8.52 0.19
CA ALA A 347 6.84 -9.94 0.44
C ALA A 347 6.66 -10.24 1.94
N ILE A 348 7.47 -9.62 2.80
CA ILE A 348 7.36 -9.81 4.25
C ILE A 348 6.11 -9.13 4.86
N ASP A 349 5.65 -8.02 4.29
CA ASP A 349 4.42 -7.32 4.70
C ASP A 349 3.18 -8.14 4.30
N ALA A 350 3.09 -8.56 3.03
CA ALA A 350 1.98 -9.36 2.53
C ALA A 350 1.90 -10.76 3.16
N TYR A 351 3.00 -11.28 3.66
CA TYR A 351 3.05 -12.52 4.43
C TYR A 351 2.15 -12.48 5.67
N GLY A 352 2.01 -11.32 6.33
CA GLY A 352 1.19 -11.18 7.55
C GLY A 352 -0.30 -11.47 7.30
N PRO A 353 -0.99 -10.71 6.44
CA PRO A 353 -2.41 -10.95 6.13
C PRO A 353 -2.70 -12.34 5.53
N ILE A 354 -1.73 -12.97 4.85
CA ILE A 354 -1.87 -14.36 4.39
C ILE A 354 -1.91 -15.32 5.58
N SER A 355 -1.03 -15.11 6.57
CA SER A 355 -0.93 -15.92 7.78
C SER A 355 -2.16 -15.76 8.69
N ASP A 356 -2.66 -14.53 8.84
CA ASP A 356 -3.90 -14.24 9.56
C ASP A 356 -5.11 -14.99 8.95
N ASN A 357 -5.29 -14.88 7.62
CA ASN A 357 -6.34 -15.59 6.92
C ASN A 357 -6.20 -17.12 7.03
N ALA A 358 -4.98 -17.65 7.02
CA ALA A 358 -4.74 -19.07 7.23
C ALA A 358 -5.20 -19.52 8.63
N GLY A 359 -4.96 -18.70 9.66
CA GLY A 359 -5.48 -18.92 11.00
C GLY A 359 -7.01 -18.88 11.06
N GLY A 360 -7.64 -17.88 10.42
CA GLY A 360 -9.10 -17.77 10.35
C GLY A 360 -9.74 -18.98 9.65
N ILE A 361 -9.16 -19.45 8.56
CA ILE A 361 -9.62 -20.65 7.85
C ILE A 361 -9.48 -21.90 8.73
N ALA A 362 -8.36 -22.06 9.44
CA ALA A 362 -8.15 -23.19 10.33
C ALA A 362 -9.22 -23.28 11.43
N GLU A 363 -9.56 -22.14 12.04
CA GLU A 363 -10.60 -22.04 13.06
C GLU A 363 -11.99 -22.35 12.48
N MET A 364 -12.37 -21.70 11.36
CA MET A 364 -13.67 -21.90 10.72
C MET A 364 -13.87 -23.32 10.17
N ALA A 365 -12.79 -24.02 9.81
CA ALA A 365 -12.82 -25.40 9.34
C ALA A 365 -12.79 -26.44 10.49
N GLY A 366 -12.75 -26.01 11.75
CA GLY A 366 -12.70 -26.90 12.91
C GLY A 366 -11.44 -27.78 12.92
N MET A 367 -10.32 -27.26 12.41
CA MET A 367 -9.05 -27.99 12.38
C MET A 367 -8.47 -28.13 13.78
N SER A 368 -7.48 -29.01 13.95
CA SER A 368 -6.87 -29.24 15.26
C SER A 368 -6.21 -27.98 15.83
N HIS A 369 -6.26 -27.82 17.15
CA HIS A 369 -5.62 -26.72 17.89
C HIS A 369 -4.14 -26.51 17.52
N ARG A 370 -3.40 -27.59 17.24
CA ARG A 370 -2.00 -27.52 16.80
C ARG A 370 -1.79 -26.78 15.47
N ILE A 371 -2.79 -26.76 14.58
CA ILE A 371 -2.74 -25.98 13.34
C ILE A 371 -2.94 -24.50 13.66
N ARG A 372 -3.87 -24.19 14.57
CA ARG A 372 -4.13 -22.82 15.05
C ARG A 372 -2.91 -22.23 15.76
N GLU A 373 -2.26 -23.02 16.64
CA GLU A 373 -0.98 -22.65 17.27
C GLU A 373 0.07 -22.20 16.24
N ARG A 374 0.27 -23.03 15.21
CA ARG A 374 1.25 -22.72 14.16
C ARG A 374 0.88 -21.47 13.38
N THR A 375 -0.40 -21.25 13.09
CA THR A 375 -0.81 -20.04 12.34
C THR A 375 -0.78 -18.80 13.21
N ASP A 376 -1.07 -18.88 14.51
CA ASP A 376 -0.92 -17.76 15.45
C ASP A 376 0.55 -17.32 15.61
N ASP A 377 1.48 -18.26 15.57
CA ASP A 377 2.92 -17.96 15.56
C ASP A 377 3.36 -17.22 14.26
N LEU A 378 2.81 -17.61 13.11
CA LEU A 378 3.06 -16.93 11.83
C LEU A 378 2.40 -15.55 11.80
N ASP A 379 1.19 -15.43 12.35
CA ASP A 379 0.42 -14.19 12.44
C ASP A 379 1.11 -13.16 13.36
N ALA A 380 1.62 -13.58 14.52
CA ALA A 380 2.39 -12.71 15.41
C ALA A 380 3.62 -12.10 14.73
N ALA A 381 4.35 -12.90 13.94
CA ALA A 381 5.46 -12.39 13.12
C ALA A 381 4.96 -11.46 12.00
N GLY A 382 3.80 -11.76 11.41
CA GLY A 382 3.10 -10.94 10.43
C GLY A 382 2.71 -9.55 10.93
N ASN A 383 2.27 -9.45 12.19
CA ASN A 383 1.97 -8.17 12.83
C ASN A 383 3.20 -7.27 12.94
N THR A 384 4.34 -7.86 13.30
CA THR A 384 5.64 -7.19 13.34
C THR A 384 6.05 -6.71 11.94
N THR A 385 5.94 -7.56 10.91
CA THR A 385 6.31 -7.15 9.53
C THR A 385 5.36 -6.13 8.92
N ALA A 386 4.07 -6.17 9.25
CA ALA A 386 3.10 -5.15 8.85
C ALA A 386 3.44 -3.78 9.45
N ALA A 387 3.87 -3.74 10.72
CA ALA A 387 4.36 -2.52 11.35
C ALA A 387 5.65 -2.01 10.67
N ILE A 388 6.60 -2.90 10.37
CA ILE A 388 7.82 -2.54 9.62
C ILE A 388 7.45 -1.95 8.25
N GLY A 389 6.55 -2.58 7.50
CA GLY A 389 6.06 -2.09 6.21
C GLY A 389 5.46 -0.68 6.28
N LYS A 390 4.68 -0.39 7.33
CA LYS A 390 4.18 0.96 7.62
C LYS A 390 5.31 1.94 7.91
N GLY A 391 6.32 1.53 8.68
CA GLY A 391 7.51 2.34 8.97
C GLY A 391 8.26 2.75 7.70
N PHE A 392 8.51 1.81 6.79
CA PHE A 392 9.12 2.08 5.48
C PHE A 392 8.26 3.03 4.63
N ALA A 393 6.95 2.82 4.59
CA ALA A 393 6.04 3.68 3.85
C ALA A 393 6.04 5.12 4.40
N ILE A 394 6.04 5.29 5.73
CA ILE A 394 6.05 6.61 6.38
C ILE A 394 7.41 7.31 6.18
N GLY A 395 8.52 6.60 6.37
CA GLY A 395 9.87 7.16 6.20
C GLY A 395 10.11 7.62 4.76
N SER A 396 9.80 6.76 3.78
CA SER A 396 9.96 7.10 2.36
C SER A 396 8.98 8.21 1.94
N ALA A 397 7.74 8.21 2.42
CA ALA A 397 6.79 9.29 2.17
C ALA A 397 7.29 10.63 2.72
N ALA A 398 7.96 10.65 3.88
CA ALA A 398 8.51 11.87 4.44
C ALA A 398 9.63 12.46 3.55
N LEU A 399 10.55 11.60 3.10
CA LEU A 399 11.65 11.98 2.21
C LEU A 399 11.16 12.45 0.83
N VAL A 400 10.25 11.68 0.19
CA VAL A 400 9.65 12.08 -1.08
C VAL A 400 8.89 13.40 -0.94
N SER A 401 8.11 13.57 0.12
CA SER A 401 7.33 14.80 0.35
C SER A 401 8.24 16.03 0.48
N LEU A 402 9.40 15.89 1.13
CA LEU A 402 10.39 16.97 1.22
C LEU A 402 10.99 17.30 -0.15
N ALA A 403 11.34 16.29 -0.94
CA ALA A 403 11.87 16.49 -2.29
C ALA A 403 10.84 17.18 -3.21
N LEU A 404 9.57 16.75 -3.15
CA LEU A 404 8.47 17.37 -3.87
C LEU A 404 8.19 18.80 -3.39
N PHE A 405 8.32 19.05 -2.09
CA PHE A 405 8.14 20.37 -1.53
C PHE A 405 9.16 21.36 -2.13
N GLY A 406 10.45 21.00 -2.18
CA GLY A 406 11.44 21.87 -2.83
C GLY A 406 11.23 21.99 -4.35
N ALA A 407 10.81 20.92 -5.02
CA ALA A 407 10.45 20.98 -6.45
C ALA A 407 9.24 21.90 -6.69
N PHE A 408 8.25 21.89 -5.81
CA PHE A 408 7.09 22.78 -5.83
C PHE A 408 7.51 24.23 -5.66
N VAL A 409 8.36 24.55 -4.66
CA VAL A 409 8.87 25.91 -4.41
C VAL A 409 9.55 26.47 -5.66
N SER A 410 10.41 25.67 -6.30
CA SER A 410 11.06 26.07 -7.54
C SER A 410 10.07 26.25 -8.69
N ARG A 411 9.13 25.32 -8.88
CA ARG A 411 8.16 25.36 -9.98
C ARG A 411 7.17 26.51 -9.85
N ALA A 412 6.81 26.86 -8.62
CA ALA A 412 5.92 27.96 -8.27
C ALA A 412 6.60 29.34 -8.33
N GLY A 413 7.92 29.39 -8.58
CA GLY A 413 8.67 30.65 -8.63
C GLY A 413 8.83 31.32 -7.28
N VAL A 414 8.77 30.56 -6.18
CA VAL A 414 8.98 31.06 -4.83
C VAL A 414 10.47 31.18 -4.57
N THR A 415 10.96 32.39 -4.29
CA THR A 415 12.39 32.66 -4.05
C THR A 415 12.87 32.12 -2.71
N THR A 416 12.10 32.31 -1.64
CA THR A 416 12.43 31.83 -0.30
C THR A 416 11.16 31.53 0.48
N VAL A 417 11.12 30.37 1.14
CA VAL A 417 10.06 30.03 2.09
C VAL A 417 10.50 30.46 3.48
N ASP A 418 10.11 31.69 3.86
CA ASP A 418 10.42 32.24 5.18
C ASP A 418 9.30 31.92 6.18
N VAL A 419 9.65 31.11 7.18
CA VAL A 419 8.75 30.65 8.25
C VAL A 419 8.20 31.82 9.08
N LEU A 420 8.90 32.94 9.17
CA LEU A 420 8.48 34.10 9.96
C LEU A 420 7.50 35.02 9.20
N THR A 421 7.12 34.68 7.97
CA THR A 421 6.11 35.42 7.23
C THR A 421 4.69 34.96 7.58
N PRO A 422 3.70 35.87 7.63
CA PRO A 422 2.32 35.51 7.99
C PRO A 422 1.73 34.42 7.11
N LYS A 423 1.92 34.50 5.78
CA LYS A 423 1.40 33.50 4.83
C LYS A 423 1.95 32.10 5.10
N VAL A 424 3.26 31.97 5.30
CA VAL A 424 3.89 30.66 5.51
C VAL A 424 3.52 30.11 6.89
N PHE A 425 3.53 30.94 7.94
CA PHE A 425 3.25 30.48 9.30
C PHE A 425 1.80 30.01 9.49
N ILE A 426 0.81 30.73 8.93
CA ILE A 426 -0.59 30.25 8.97
C ILE A 426 -0.76 28.95 8.19
N GLY A 427 -0.05 28.81 7.07
CA GLY A 427 -0.01 27.56 6.32
C GLY A 427 0.57 26.43 7.15
N LEU A 428 1.67 26.68 7.86
CA LEU A 428 2.39 25.70 8.69
C LEU A 428 1.50 25.14 9.79
N ILE A 429 0.86 26.01 10.58
CA ILE A 429 0.00 25.57 11.69
C ILE A 429 -1.27 24.85 11.20
N VAL A 430 -1.89 25.34 10.11
CA VAL A 430 -3.05 24.67 9.51
C VAL A 430 -2.64 23.32 8.94
N GLY A 431 -1.52 23.25 8.22
CA GLY A 431 -0.97 22.01 7.68
C GLY A 431 -0.69 20.98 8.75
N ALA A 432 -0.12 21.40 9.88
CA ALA A 432 0.16 20.52 11.02
C ALA A 432 -1.09 19.94 11.68
N MET A 433 -2.24 20.62 11.56
CA MET A 433 -3.53 20.16 12.07
C MET A 433 -4.21 19.14 11.15
N LEU A 434 -3.96 19.17 9.83
CA LEU A 434 -4.64 18.30 8.86
C LEU A 434 -4.54 16.80 9.17
N PRO A 435 -3.39 16.22 9.58
CA PRO A 435 -3.31 14.81 9.96
C PRO A 435 -4.23 14.44 11.13
N TYR A 436 -4.43 15.36 12.07
CA TYR A 436 -5.35 15.15 13.20
C TYR A 436 -6.81 15.20 12.75
N TRP A 437 -7.16 16.13 11.85
CA TRP A 437 -8.50 16.17 11.27
C TRP A 437 -8.79 14.90 10.45
N PHE A 438 -7.84 14.46 9.63
CA PHE A 438 -7.93 13.20 8.90
C PHE A 438 -8.13 12.00 9.85
N SER A 439 -7.34 11.94 10.93
CA SER A 439 -7.44 10.88 11.94
C SER A 439 -8.77 10.90 12.68
N ALA A 440 -9.30 12.09 13.03
CA ALA A 440 -10.59 12.23 13.70
C ALA A 440 -11.75 11.69 12.85
N MET A 441 -11.74 11.97 11.54
CA MET A 441 -12.75 11.44 10.62
C MET A 441 -12.67 9.91 10.52
N THR A 442 -11.48 9.37 10.21
CA THR A 442 -11.30 7.93 10.01
C THR A 442 -11.60 7.13 11.28
N MET A 443 -11.13 7.58 12.45
CA MET A 443 -11.42 6.92 13.73
C MET A 443 -12.91 6.95 14.09
N LYS A 444 -13.59 8.08 13.86
CA LYS A 444 -15.04 8.19 14.10
C LYS A 444 -15.85 7.28 13.17
N SER A 445 -15.46 7.19 11.90
CA SER A 445 -16.11 6.33 10.92
C SER A 445 -15.96 4.85 11.28
N VAL A 446 -14.76 4.41 11.69
CA VAL A 446 -14.53 3.05 12.20
C VAL A 446 -15.34 2.79 13.46
N GLY A 447 -15.33 3.70 14.45
CA GLY A 447 -16.09 3.51 15.70
C GLY A 447 -17.60 3.40 15.47
N SER A 448 -18.15 4.20 14.57
CA SER A 448 -19.58 4.15 14.21
C SER A 448 -19.94 2.83 13.51
N ALA A 449 -19.08 2.34 12.61
CA ALA A 449 -19.27 1.05 11.93
C ALA A 449 -19.13 -0.14 12.89
N ALA A 450 -18.14 -0.10 13.78
CA ALA A 450 -17.91 -1.12 14.78
C ALA A 450 -19.07 -1.24 15.79
N LEU A 451 -19.67 -0.11 16.21
CA LEU A 451 -20.83 -0.13 17.09
C LEU A 451 -22.01 -0.86 16.45
N LYS A 452 -22.31 -0.57 15.17
CA LYS A 452 -23.34 -1.29 14.40
C LYS A 452 -23.03 -2.77 14.25
N MET A 453 -21.75 -3.11 14.02
CA MET A 453 -21.30 -4.50 13.94
C MET A 453 -21.56 -5.26 15.24
N VAL A 454 -21.26 -4.64 16.39
CA VAL A 454 -21.51 -5.23 17.71
C VAL A 454 -23.01 -5.42 17.94
N GLU A 455 -23.84 -4.45 17.60
CA GLU A 455 -25.31 -4.56 17.70
C GLU A 455 -25.85 -5.70 16.84
N GLU A 456 -25.37 -5.83 15.59
CA GLU A 456 -25.81 -6.89 14.68
C GLU A 456 -25.36 -8.28 15.14
N VAL A 457 -24.10 -8.44 15.56
CA VAL A 457 -23.59 -9.71 16.09
C VAL A 457 -24.36 -10.12 17.34
N ARG A 458 -24.65 -9.17 18.25
CA ARG A 458 -25.49 -9.41 19.43
C ARG A 458 -26.92 -9.80 19.03
N ARG A 459 -27.50 -9.15 18.03
CA ARG A 459 -28.83 -9.51 17.52
C ARG A 459 -28.82 -10.95 17.04
N GLN A 460 -27.86 -11.35 16.21
CA GLN A 460 -27.77 -12.73 15.72
C GLN A 460 -27.66 -13.74 16.86
N PHE A 461 -26.76 -13.52 17.82
CA PHE A 461 -26.61 -14.42 18.98
C PHE A 461 -27.87 -14.51 19.86
N ASN A 462 -28.59 -13.40 20.03
CA ASN A 462 -29.76 -13.37 20.91
C ASN A 462 -31.04 -13.88 20.23
N THR A 463 -31.14 -13.79 18.90
CA THR A 463 -32.41 -14.04 18.18
C THR A 463 -32.40 -15.29 17.30
N ILE A 464 -31.23 -15.82 16.89
CA ILE A 464 -31.15 -17.01 16.04
C ILE A 464 -30.98 -18.25 16.93
N PRO A 465 -32.02 -19.10 17.07
CA PRO A 465 -31.92 -20.29 17.91
C PRO A 465 -30.91 -21.28 17.34
N GLY A 466 -30.08 -21.89 18.20
CA GLY A 466 -29.08 -22.87 17.78
C GLY A 466 -27.74 -22.27 17.32
N LEU A 467 -27.59 -20.94 17.30
CA LEU A 467 -26.38 -20.28 16.79
C LEU A 467 -25.18 -20.46 17.74
N MET A 468 -25.37 -20.20 19.03
CA MET A 468 -24.32 -20.37 20.05
C MET A 468 -23.98 -21.85 20.26
N GLU A 469 -24.96 -22.73 20.05
CA GLU A 469 -24.81 -24.19 20.11
C GLU A 469 -24.14 -24.77 18.86
N GLY A 470 -23.89 -23.96 17.83
CA GLY A 470 -23.24 -24.38 16.57
C GLY A 470 -24.13 -25.23 15.65
N THR A 471 -25.44 -25.26 15.88
CA THR A 471 -26.40 -26.02 15.05
C THR A 471 -27.06 -25.18 13.95
N ALA A 472 -27.06 -23.85 14.10
CA ALA A 472 -27.50 -22.90 13.08
C ALA A 472 -26.32 -22.13 12.45
N LYS A 473 -26.49 -21.68 11.20
CA LYS A 473 -25.48 -20.86 10.51
C LYS A 473 -25.75 -19.36 10.77
N PRO A 474 -24.70 -18.55 11.03
CA PRO A 474 -24.84 -17.10 11.13
C PRO A 474 -25.10 -16.46 9.75
N ASP A 475 -25.63 -15.24 9.78
CA ASP A 475 -25.78 -14.41 8.60
C ASP A 475 -24.54 -13.51 8.42
N TYR A 476 -23.61 -14.00 7.61
CA TYR A 476 -22.40 -13.25 7.25
C TYR A 476 -22.69 -12.05 6.33
N ALA A 477 -23.73 -12.12 5.50
CA ALA A 477 -23.99 -11.11 4.47
C ALA A 477 -24.40 -9.77 5.07
N THR A 478 -25.16 -9.79 6.17
CA THR A 478 -25.51 -8.56 6.89
C THR A 478 -24.28 -7.89 7.48
N CYS A 479 -23.36 -8.64 8.10
CA CYS A 479 -22.09 -8.09 8.60
C CYS A 479 -21.24 -7.48 7.48
N VAL A 480 -21.12 -8.17 6.34
CA VAL A 480 -20.40 -7.67 5.16
C VAL A 480 -21.04 -6.38 4.63
N THR A 481 -22.37 -6.31 4.58
CA THR A 481 -23.11 -5.14 4.10
C THR A 481 -22.85 -3.91 4.98
N ILE A 482 -22.88 -4.08 6.31
CA ILE A 482 -22.60 -2.97 7.26
C ILE A 482 -21.22 -2.35 7.00
N PHE A 483 -20.17 -3.17 6.87
CA PHE A 483 -18.83 -2.65 6.59
C PHE A 483 -18.66 -2.11 5.17
N THR A 484 -19.33 -2.71 4.18
CA THR A 484 -19.29 -2.25 2.79
C THR A 484 -19.93 -0.87 2.65
N ASP A 485 -21.13 -0.70 3.19
CA ASP A 485 -21.85 0.57 3.13
C ASP A 485 -21.10 1.67 3.90
N ALA A 486 -20.57 1.34 5.09
CA ALA A 486 -19.80 2.28 5.89
C ALA A 486 -18.51 2.69 5.16
N SER A 487 -17.71 1.75 4.66
CA SER A 487 -16.43 2.07 4.01
C SER A 487 -16.61 2.93 2.75
N ILE A 488 -17.55 2.59 1.86
CA ILE A 488 -17.77 3.34 0.62
C ILE A 488 -18.30 4.75 0.88
N LYS A 489 -19.15 4.92 1.90
CA LYS A 489 -19.68 6.23 2.26
C LYS A 489 -18.63 7.10 2.96
N GLU A 490 -17.95 6.52 3.95
CA GLU A 490 -17.10 7.25 4.88
C GLU A 490 -15.67 7.50 4.35
N MET A 491 -15.25 6.85 3.27
CA MET A 491 -13.97 7.16 2.61
C MET A 491 -13.97 8.52 1.87
N ILE A 492 -15.15 9.04 1.52
CA ILE A 492 -15.28 10.26 0.71
C ILE A 492 -14.77 11.51 1.45
N PRO A 493 -15.20 11.82 2.69
CA PRO A 493 -14.75 13.04 3.37
C PRO A 493 -13.24 13.11 3.63
N PRO A 494 -12.54 12.07 4.12
CA PRO A 494 -11.09 12.09 4.26
C PRO A 494 -10.37 12.24 2.92
N GLY A 495 -10.85 11.59 1.86
CA GLY A 495 -10.31 11.74 0.52
C GLY A 495 -10.49 13.16 -0.03
N ALA A 496 -11.67 13.75 0.16
CA ALA A 496 -11.96 15.12 -0.22
C ALA A 496 -11.08 16.12 0.55
N LEU A 497 -10.84 15.91 1.86
CA LEU A 497 -9.95 16.76 2.64
C LEU A 497 -8.54 16.80 2.02
N VAL A 498 -7.95 15.64 1.72
CA VAL A 498 -6.59 15.56 1.16
C VAL A 498 -6.53 16.17 -0.25
N MET A 499 -7.50 15.86 -1.11
CA MET A 499 -7.49 16.31 -2.51
C MET A 499 -7.82 17.80 -2.67
N LEU A 500 -8.77 18.32 -1.89
CA LEU A 500 -9.21 19.70 -2.00
C LEU A 500 -8.30 20.67 -1.27
N THR A 501 -7.55 20.25 -0.24
CA THR A 501 -6.69 21.17 0.53
C THR A 501 -5.67 21.91 -0.34
N PRO A 502 -4.85 21.25 -1.19
CA PRO A 502 -3.90 21.96 -2.05
C PRO A 502 -4.60 22.90 -3.04
N LEU A 503 -5.78 22.53 -3.54
CA LEU A 503 -6.56 23.36 -4.47
C LEU A 503 -7.12 24.61 -3.78
N ILE A 504 -7.77 24.43 -2.64
CA ILE A 504 -8.36 25.54 -1.87
C ILE A 504 -7.25 26.47 -1.38
N VAL A 505 -6.21 25.94 -0.75
CA VAL A 505 -5.11 26.77 -0.22
C VAL A 505 -4.36 27.45 -1.37
N GLY A 506 -4.04 26.72 -2.43
CA GLY A 506 -3.33 27.27 -3.59
C GLY A 506 -4.11 28.37 -4.32
N ILE A 507 -5.41 28.19 -4.54
CA ILE A 507 -6.25 29.16 -5.27
C ILE A 507 -6.56 30.40 -4.42
N PHE A 508 -6.93 30.22 -3.14
CA PHE A 508 -7.42 31.33 -2.31
C PHE A 508 -6.32 32.03 -1.50
N PHE A 509 -5.24 31.33 -1.13
CA PHE A 509 -4.21 31.85 -0.23
C PHE A 509 -2.80 31.89 -0.84
N GLY A 510 -2.64 31.37 -2.06
CA GLY A 510 -1.39 31.41 -2.82
C GLY A 510 -0.39 30.32 -2.45
N VAL A 511 0.71 30.30 -3.21
CA VAL A 511 1.74 29.26 -3.17
C VAL A 511 2.63 29.33 -1.93
N GLU A 512 2.78 30.50 -1.31
CA GLU A 512 3.55 30.67 -0.08
C GLU A 512 2.81 30.06 1.11
N THR A 513 1.48 30.24 1.17
CA THR A 513 0.64 29.60 2.19
C THR A 513 0.62 28.09 2.01
N LEU A 514 0.50 27.61 0.76
CA LEU A 514 0.57 26.19 0.44
C LEU A 514 1.93 25.59 0.82
N SER A 515 3.03 26.34 0.68
CA SER A 515 4.36 25.91 1.13
C SER A 515 4.38 25.62 2.64
N GLY A 516 3.75 26.49 3.44
CA GLY A 516 3.56 26.25 4.87
C GLY A 516 2.75 24.98 5.13
N VAL A 517 1.62 24.79 4.42
CA VAL A 517 0.76 23.61 4.59
C VAL A 517 1.50 22.30 4.32
N LEU A 518 2.29 22.26 3.25
CA LEU A 518 3.11 21.09 2.89
C LEU A 518 4.15 20.77 3.97
N ALA A 519 4.88 21.78 4.46
CA ALA A 519 5.85 21.60 5.52
C ALA A 519 5.20 21.13 6.84
N GLY A 520 4.09 21.75 7.24
CA GLY A 520 3.39 21.46 8.49
C GLY A 520 2.76 20.07 8.50
N SER A 521 2.11 19.69 7.40
CA SER A 521 1.49 18.37 7.26
C SER A 521 2.52 17.25 7.28
N LEU A 522 3.72 17.47 6.71
CA LEU A 522 4.84 16.55 6.74
C LEU A 522 5.34 16.32 8.18
N VAL A 523 5.79 17.38 8.86
CA VAL A 523 6.47 17.24 10.17
C VAL A 523 5.54 16.83 11.31
N SER A 524 4.24 17.11 11.18
CA SER A 524 3.21 16.67 12.12
C SER A 524 2.70 15.27 11.79
N GLY A 525 2.38 15.00 10.52
CA GLY A 525 1.77 13.76 10.08
C GLY A 525 2.66 12.54 10.31
N VAL A 526 3.96 12.69 10.13
CA VAL A 526 4.93 11.62 10.38
C VAL A 526 4.89 11.11 11.83
N GLN A 527 4.67 12.00 12.81
CA GLN A 527 4.67 11.65 14.23
C GLN A 527 3.45 10.82 14.59
N ILE A 528 2.26 11.26 14.17
CA ILE A 528 1.01 10.54 14.44
C ILE A 528 0.95 9.22 13.66
N ALA A 529 1.51 9.16 12.45
CA ALA A 529 1.52 7.94 11.65
C ALA A 529 2.38 6.84 12.28
N ILE A 530 3.60 7.16 12.75
CA ILE A 530 4.49 6.19 13.40
C ILE A 530 3.89 5.76 14.74
N SER A 531 3.52 6.72 15.58
CA SER A 531 3.01 6.42 16.93
C SER A 531 1.73 5.59 16.88
N ALA A 532 0.76 5.92 16.02
CA ALA A 532 -0.47 5.14 15.88
C ALA A 532 -0.20 3.71 15.34
N SER A 533 0.66 3.57 14.33
CA SER A 533 0.99 2.27 13.73
C SER A 533 1.64 1.33 14.74
N ASN A 534 2.62 1.84 15.50
CA ASN A 534 3.37 1.06 16.47
C ASN A 534 2.54 0.76 17.71
N THR A 535 1.69 1.70 18.17
CA THR A 535 0.75 1.44 19.26
C THR A 535 -0.20 0.29 18.93
N GLY A 536 -0.80 0.33 17.74
CA GLY A 536 -1.71 -0.73 17.28
C GLY A 536 -1.02 -2.08 17.18
N GLY A 537 0.17 -2.14 16.58
CA GLY A 537 0.96 -3.38 16.49
C GLY A 537 1.37 -3.93 17.86
N ALA A 538 1.76 -3.05 18.79
CA ALA A 538 2.12 -3.44 20.15
C ALA A 538 0.94 -4.02 20.94
N TRP A 539 -0.26 -3.42 20.85
CA TRP A 539 -1.45 -3.99 21.49
C TRP A 539 -1.82 -5.34 20.90
N ASP A 540 -1.72 -5.51 19.58
CA ASP A 540 -2.05 -6.78 18.94
C ASP A 540 -1.08 -7.89 19.37
N ASN A 541 0.22 -7.61 19.37
CA ASN A 541 1.20 -8.60 19.80
C ASN A 541 1.22 -8.81 21.32
N ALA A 542 0.82 -7.82 22.13
CA ALA A 542 0.58 -8.02 23.56
C ALA A 542 -0.63 -8.95 23.80
N LYS A 543 -1.70 -8.82 23.00
CA LYS A 543 -2.84 -9.74 23.01
C LYS A 543 -2.40 -11.16 22.63
N LYS A 544 -1.67 -11.32 21.52
CA LYS A 544 -1.11 -12.61 21.09
C LYS A 544 -0.21 -13.25 22.15
N TYR A 545 0.61 -12.45 22.83
CA TYR A 545 1.47 -12.93 23.92
C TYR A 545 0.67 -13.55 25.08
N ILE A 546 -0.47 -12.95 25.43
CA ILE A 546 -1.37 -13.48 26.47
C ILE A 546 -2.10 -14.71 25.96
N GLU A 547 -2.61 -14.71 24.73
CA GLU A 547 -3.28 -15.87 24.10
C GLU A 547 -2.35 -17.10 24.10
N VAL A 548 -1.08 -16.94 23.69
CA VAL A 548 -0.10 -18.03 23.69
C VAL A 548 0.37 -18.45 25.09
N LYS A 549 0.24 -17.61 26.12
CA LYS A 549 0.64 -17.99 27.50
C LYS A 549 -0.48 -18.57 28.35
N TYR A 550 -1.71 -18.06 28.22
CA TYR A 550 -2.82 -18.41 29.12
C TYR A 550 -3.68 -19.58 28.62
N TYR A 551 -3.71 -19.88 27.32
CA TYR A 551 -4.39 -21.09 26.83
C TYR A 551 -3.65 -22.40 27.19
N PHE A 552 -2.41 -22.31 27.68
CA PHE A 552 -1.55 -23.48 27.94
C PHE A 552 -1.26 -23.74 29.42
N THR A 553 -1.92 -23.00 30.33
CA THR A 553 -1.87 -23.24 31.79
C THR A 553 -3.23 -23.65 32.39
N LYS A 554 -4.23 -23.93 31.56
CA LYS A 554 -5.42 -24.69 31.95
C LYS A 554 -5.46 -26.01 31.18
#